data_AF-A0A1F4V3J6-F1
#
_entry.id   AF-A0A1F4V3J6-F1
#
_cell.length_a   1.000
_cell.length_b   1.000
_cell.length_c   1.000
_cell.angle_alpha   90.00
_cell.angle_beta   90.00
_cell.angle_gamma   90.00
#
_symmetry.space_group_name_H-M   'P 1'
#
loop_
_entity.id
_entity.type
_entity.pdbx_description
1 polymer ?
#
loop_
_entity_poly.entity_id
_entity_poly.type
_entity_poly.pdbx_seq_one_letter_code
_entity_poly.pdbx_strand_id
1 'polypeptide(L)'
;MPEEIFDKKQILNLIRGAKHIGIVPSKMSLVDSLSAAAGLYFMILDELDKEDLRKEDRKTVNLVFDEDIPEGCSSILTKDDITSKISDRELHVTIDYSGTGADAFRWTNDKQVLSVFLGPVEKDFDRNRIKSNVVGFDFDIVFIIGMQGYEDIEQMYATISKEVKRSRIINLDNTSLNSRYGYVNIVDTSADTLSLMVLQKAIEWGLKPNTKAAKALLNGITSLPVAK
;
A
#
# COMPACT_ATOMS: atom_id res chain seq x y z
N MET A 1 -10.68 5.31 29.44
CA MET A 1 -11.42 5.52 28.18
C MET A 1 -12.11 4.22 27.84
N PRO A 2 -13.38 4.21 27.43
CA PRO A 2 -13.98 2.98 26.93
C PRO A 2 -13.23 2.58 25.66
N GLU A 3 -12.82 1.31 25.57
CA GLU A 3 -12.36 0.74 24.31
C GLU A 3 -13.49 0.92 23.29
N GLU A 4 -13.29 1.81 22.30
CA GLU A 4 -14.19 1.88 21.17
C GLU A 4 -14.17 0.50 20.50
N ILE A 5 -15.28 -0.22 20.60
CA ILE A 5 -15.52 -1.45 19.85
C ILE A 5 -15.64 -1.02 18.39
N PHE A 6 -14.50 -0.97 17.71
CA PHE A 6 -14.43 -0.64 16.30
C PHE A 6 -15.20 -1.71 15.53
N ASP A 7 -16.26 -1.32 14.84
CA ASP A 7 -17.12 -2.27 14.12
C ASP A 7 -16.27 -2.98 13.04
N LYS A 8 -16.35 -4.31 12.99
CA LYS A 8 -15.71 -5.18 11.98
C LYS A 8 -15.88 -4.64 10.57
N LYS A 9 -17.04 -4.04 10.28
CA LYS A 9 -17.34 -3.47 8.96
C LYS A 9 -16.57 -2.19 8.66
N GLN A 10 -16.09 -1.46 9.65
CA GLN A 10 -15.48 -0.15 9.48
C GLN A 10 -14.11 -0.24 8.78
N ILE A 11 -13.25 -1.20 9.16
CA ILE A 11 -11.96 -1.40 8.47
C ILE A 11 -12.17 -1.88 7.03
N LEU A 12 -13.06 -2.83 6.80
CA LEU A 12 -13.37 -3.29 5.43
C LEU A 12 -13.94 -2.16 4.56
N ASN A 13 -14.79 -1.30 5.12
CA ASN A 13 -15.30 -0.12 4.44
C ASN A 13 -14.19 0.90 4.13
N LEU A 14 -13.22 1.09 5.03
CA LEU A 14 -12.05 1.92 4.77
C LEU A 14 -11.21 1.36 3.62
N ILE A 15 -10.94 0.05 3.62
CA ILE A 15 -10.23 -0.64 2.53
C ILE A 15 -10.96 -0.46 1.19
N ARG A 16 -12.26 -0.76 1.15
CA ARG A 16 -13.07 -0.65 -0.07
C ARG A 16 -13.23 0.80 -0.54
N GLY A 17 -13.25 1.77 0.38
CA GLY A 17 -13.36 3.20 0.06
C GLY A 17 -12.06 3.87 -0.38
N ALA A 18 -10.91 3.36 0.05
CA ALA A 18 -9.60 3.94 -0.28
C ALA A 18 -9.24 3.75 -1.75
N LYS A 19 -8.60 4.76 -2.36
CA LYS A 19 -7.97 4.69 -3.67
C LYS A 19 -6.51 4.29 -3.55
N HIS A 20 -5.81 4.82 -2.57
CA HIS A 20 -4.39 4.54 -2.38
C HIS A 20 -4.15 3.95 -0.99
N ILE A 21 -3.74 2.69 -0.96
CA ILE A 21 -3.50 1.93 0.28
C ILE A 21 -1.99 1.69 0.40
N GLY A 22 -1.42 2.10 1.52
CA GLY A 22 -0.04 1.74 1.91
C GLY A 22 -0.04 0.67 2.98
N ILE A 23 0.92 -0.24 2.94
CA ILE A 23 1.17 -1.22 4.01
C ILE A 23 2.66 -1.16 4.33
N VAL A 24 3.00 -0.74 5.54
CA VAL A 24 4.37 -0.46 5.97
C VAL A 24 4.69 -1.35 7.18
N PRO A 25 5.56 -2.37 7.02
CA PRO A 25 6.05 -3.17 8.13
C PRO A 25 7.16 -2.44 8.89
N SER A 26 7.34 -2.80 10.15
CA SER A 26 8.50 -2.44 10.97
C SER A 26 9.79 -3.04 10.39
N LYS A 27 10.92 -2.38 10.69
CA LYS A 27 12.25 -2.91 10.37
C LYS A 27 12.94 -3.59 11.55
N MET A 28 12.30 -3.63 12.71
CA MET A 28 12.88 -4.25 13.93
C MET A 28 12.68 -5.76 14.00
N SER A 29 11.55 -6.27 13.52
CA SER A 29 11.24 -7.71 13.46
C SER A 29 11.02 -8.11 12.00
N LEU A 30 12.09 -8.06 11.20
CA LEU A 30 12.03 -8.04 9.75
C LEU A 30 11.22 -9.18 9.14
N VAL A 31 11.44 -10.43 9.56
CA VAL A 31 10.75 -11.58 8.96
C VAL A 31 9.26 -11.59 9.32
N ASP A 32 8.92 -11.45 10.60
CA ASP A 32 7.52 -11.49 11.04
C ASP A 32 6.72 -10.28 10.56
N SER A 33 7.23 -9.05 10.75
CA SER A 33 6.52 -7.84 10.33
C SER A 33 6.31 -7.76 8.82
N LEU A 34 7.33 -8.09 8.01
CA LEU A 34 7.19 -8.12 6.55
C LEU A 34 6.27 -9.25 6.10
N SER A 35 6.31 -10.41 6.75
CA SER A 35 5.39 -11.52 6.51
C SER A 35 3.93 -11.15 6.83
N ALA A 36 3.71 -10.45 7.94
CA ALA A 36 2.41 -9.93 8.34
C ALA A 36 1.88 -8.92 7.32
N ALA A 37 2.73 -7.98 6.89
CA ALA A 37 2.40 -6.99 5.87
C ALA A 37 2.10 -7.64 4.51
N ALA A 38 2.90 -8.61 4.08
CA ALA A 38 2.67 -9.38 2.86
C ALA A 38 1.37 -10.18 2.91
N GLY A 39 1.08 -10.79 4.05
CA GLY A 39 -0.19 -11.47 4.31
C GLY A 39 -1.39 -10.55 4.10
N LEU A 40 -1.37 -9.38 4.73
CA LEU A 40 -2.41 -8.37 4.60
C LEU A 40 -2.50 -7.83 3.16
N TYR A 41 -1.35 -7.56 2.53
CA TYR A 41 -1.25 -7.13 1.14
C TYR A 41 -1.99 -8.09 0.21
N PHE A 42 -1.66 -9.38 0.22
CA PHE A 42 -2.29 -10.36 -0.65
C PHE A 42 -3.78 -10.55 -0.37
N MET A 43 -4.23 -10.40 0.88
CA MET A 43 -5.65 -10.43 1.22
C MET A 43 -6.41 -9.21 0.68
N ILE A 44 -5.82 -8.02 0.78
CA ILE A 44 -6.44 -6.80 0.25
C ILE A 44 -6.50 -6.84 -1.28
N LEU A 45 -5.44 -7.30 -1.96
CA LEU A 45 -5.47 -7.46 -3.41
C LEU A 45 -6.62 -8.39 -3.86
N ASP A 46 -6.75 -9.55 -3.20
CA ASP A 46 -7.80 -10.55 -3.50
C ASP A 46 -9.21 -10.01 -3.24
N GLU A 47 -9.38 -9.21 -2.17
CA GLU A 47 -10.65 -8.55 -1.87
C GLU A 47 -11.03 -7.51 -2.92
N LEU A 48 -10.08 -6.69 -3.36
CA LEU A 48 -10.33 -5.66 -4.37
C LEU A 48 -10.50 -6.23 -5.79
N ASP A 49 -10.02 -7.46 -6.04
CA ASP A 49 -10.24 -8.17 -7.31
C ASP A 49 -11.65 -8.73 -7.47
N LYS A 50 -12.26 -9.25 -6.40
CA LYS A 50 -13.59 -9.88 -6.46
C LYS A 50 -14.68 -8.93 -6.93
N GLU A 51 -14.53 -7.66 -6.58
CA GLU A 51 -15.51 -6.61 -6.85
C GLU A 51 -15.11 -5.79 -8.09
N ASP A 52 -14.10 -6.22 -8.85
CA ASP A 52 -13.54 -5.49 -10.00
C ASP A 52 -13.10 -4.05 -9.66
N LEU A 53 -12.92 -3.75 -8.37
CA LEU A 53 -12.63 -2.39 -7.88
C LEU A 53 -11.27 -1.89 -8.37
N ARG A 54 -10.31 -2.79 -8.60
CA ARG A 54 -9.00 -2.44 -9.19
C ARG A 54 -9.07 -2.08 -10.68
N LYS A 55 -10.17 -2.40 -11.39
CA LYS A 55 -10.37 -2.00 -12.80
C LYS A 55 -10.76 -0.54 -12.93
N GLU A 56 -11.20 0.10 -11.85
CA GLU A 56 -11.19 1.56 -11.80
C GLU A 56 -9.71 1.99 -11.74
N ASP A 57 -9.19 2.61 -12.80
CA ASP A 57 -7.77 2.98 -13.08
C ASP A 57 -7.02 3.81 -11.99
N ARG A 58 -7.48 3.79 -10.74
CA ARG A 58 -7.02 4.65 -9.64
C ARG A 58 -6.84 3.92 -8.31
N LYS A 59 -7.24 2.65 -8.17
CA LYS A 59 -7.02 1.91 -6.92
C LYS A 59 -5.66 1.22 -6.90
N THR A 60 -4.77 1.65 -6.00
CA THR A 60 -3.43 1.07 -5.80
C THR A 60 -3.25 0.59 -4.37
N VAL A 61 -2.56 -0.55 -4.23
CA VAL A 61 -2.16 -1.13 -2.94
C VAL A 61 -0.66 -1.36 -3.02
N ASN A 62 0.08 -0.79 -2.09
CA ASN A 62 1.54 -0.80 -2.12
C ASN A 62 2.07 -1.39 -0.82
N LEU A 63 2.85 -2.45 -0.92
CA LEU A 63 3.66 -2.97 0.17
C LEU A 63 4.98 -2.19 0.21
N VAL A 64 5.10 -1.31 1.18
CA VAL A 64 6.19 -0.34 1.28
C VAL A 64 7.36 -0.92 2.04
N PHE A 65 8.48 -1.15 1.35
CA PHE A 65 9.70 -1.64 1.96
C PHE A 65 10.90 -1.20 1.13
N ASP A 66 11.80 -0.42 1.72
CA ASP A 66 12.93 0.23 1.05
C ASP A 66 14.28 -0.44 1.35
N GLU A 67 14.26 -1.66 1.90
CA GLU A 67 15.43 -2.51 2.11
C GLU A 67 15.37 -3.78 1.26
N ASP A 68 16.45 -4.55 1.25
CA ASP A 68 16.47 -5.86 0.60
C ASP A 68 15.55 -6.85 1.31
N ILE A 69 14.81 -7.64 0.52
CA ILE A 69 13.93 -8.69 1.06
C ILE A 69 14.79 -9.68 1.87
N PRO A 70 14.50 -9.86 3.17
CA PRO A 70 15.20 -10.83 3.99
C PRO A 70 15.12 -12.23 3.37
N GLU A 71 16.17 -13.05 3.53
CA GLU A 71 16.20 -14.42 2.98
C GLU A 71 14.96 -15.23 3.41
N GLY A 72 14.53 -15.09 4.67
CA GLY A 72 13.33 -15.72 5.20
C GLY A 72 12.01 -15.29 4.54
N CYS A 73 12.00 -14.22 3.74
CA CYS A 73 10.83 -13.76 2.98
C CYS A 73 10.96 -13.96 1.46
N SER A 74 12.13 -14.40 0.97
CA SER A 74 12.42 -14.52 -0.47
C SER A 74 11.56 -15.56 -1.20
N SER A 75 10.98 -16.51 -0.47
CA SER A 75 10.07 -17.54 -1.03
C SER A 75 8.60 -17.09 -1.12
N ILE A 76 8.25 -15.99 -0.45
CA ILE A 76 6.87 -15.46 -0.35
C ILE A 76 6.71 -14.12 -1.08
N LEU A 77 7.78 -13.36 -1.24
CA LEU A 77 7.81 -12.04 -1.88
C LEU A 77 8.86 -11.98 -2.97
N THR A 78 8.54 -11.29 -4.06
CA THR A 78 9.51 -10.86 -5.06
C THR A 78 9.70 -9.35 -5.01
N LYS A 79 10.70 -8.83 -5.74
CA LYS A 79 10.91 -7.37 -5.85
C LYS A 79 9.71 -6.66 -6.48
N ASP A 80 8.92 -7.35 -7.32
CA ASP A 80 7.74 -6.77 -7.97
C ASP A 80 6.56 -6.60 -6.99
N ASP A 81 6.55 -7.34 -5.88
CA ASP A 81 5.54 -7.19 -4.84
C ASP A 81 5.82 -5.97 -3.93
N ILE A 82 7.01 -5.37 -4.00
CA ILE A 82 7.47 -4.33 -3.08
C ILE A 82 7.63 -2.98 -3.77
N THR A 83 7.11 -1.95 -3.12
CA THR A 83 7.32 -0.56 -3.47
C THR A 83 8.44 0.04 -2.62
N SER A 84 9.64 0.14 -3.19
CA SER A 84 10.82 0.71 -2.52
C SER A 84 11.07 2.19 -2.82
N LYS A 85 10.41 2.75 -3.85
CA LYS A 85 10.59 4.15 -4.29
C LYS A 85 9.28 4.91 -4.28
N ILE A 86 8.92 5.43 -3.12
CA ILE A 86 7.63 6.10 -2.89
C ILE A 86 7.76 7.62 -3.04
N SER A 87 8.99 8.15 -3.05
CA SER A 87 9.28 9.55 -3.36
C SER A 87 9.10 9.91 -4.82
N ASP A 88 9.15 8.92 -5.71
CA ASP A 88 9.14 9.16 -7.15
C ASP A 88 7.71 9.55 -7.56
N ARG A 89 7.59 10.73 -8.16
CA ARG A 89 6.32 11.23 -8.71
C ARG A 89 6.40 11.14 -10.23
N GLU A 90 5.34 10.64 -10.84
CA GLU A 90 5.23 10.51 -12.29
C GLU A 90 4.28 11.58 -12.82
N LEU A 91 4.69 12.27 -13.89
CA LEU A 91 3.77 13.13 -14.63
C LEU A 91 3.04 12.28 -15.67
N HIS A 92 1.79 11.91 -15.38
CA HIS A 92 0.92 11.28 -16.36
C HIS A 92 0.31 12.34 -17.27
N VAL A 93 0.41 12.12 -18.58
CA VAL A 93 -0.28 12.91 -19.60
C VAL A 93 -1.13 11.96 -20.43
N THR A 94 -2.45 12.07 -20.28
CA THR A 94 -3.42 11.28 -21.05
C THR A 94 -3.97 12.15 -22.17
N ILE A 95 -3.94 11.64 -23.40
CA ILE A 95 -4.52 12.29 -24.57
C ILE A 95 -5.57 11.33 -25.13
N ASP A 96 -6.85 11.68 -24.98
CA ASP A 96 -7.94 10.97 -25.65
C ASP A 96 -8.11 11.51 -27.07
N TYR A 97 -7.73 10.69 -28.04
CA TYR A 97 -7.86 10.97 -29.47
C TYR A 97 -8.86 10.04 -30.17
N SER A 98 -9.75 9.39 -29.40
CA SER A 98 -10.81 8.55 -29.98
C SER A 98 -11.69 9.36 -30.95
N GLY A 99 -12.12 8.70 -32.03
CA GLY A 99 -12.89 9.34 -33.10
C GLY A 99 -12.09 10.29 -34.01
N THR A 100 -10.79 10.48 -33.78
CA THR A 100 -9.89 11.17 -34.71
C THR A 100 -9.24 10.18 -35.67
N GLY A 101 -8.66 10.67 -36.77
CA GLY A 101 -7.84 9.87 -37.68
C GLY A 101 -6.40 9.69 -37.24
N ALA A 102 -6.06 10.01 -35.98
CA ALA A 102 -4.67 10.02 -35.52
C ALA A 102 -4.09 8.61 -35.48
N ASP A 103 -3.07 8.40 -36.30
CA ASP A 103 -2.33 7.14 -36.45
C ASP A 103 -0.80 7.33 -36.34
N ALA A 104 -0.33 8.59 -36.39
CA ALA A 104 1.07 8.95 -36.25
C ALA A 104 1.36 9.49 -34.85
N PHE A 105 2.22 8.78 -34.11
CA PHE A 105 2.77 9.18 -32.82
C PHE A 105 4.29 9.36 -32.93
N ARG A 106 4.79 10.55 -32.58
CA ARG A 106 6.24 10.79 -32.41
C ARG A 106 6.48 11.66 -31.19
N TRP A 107 7.62 11.49 -30.55
CA TRP A 107 8.05 12.31 -29.44
C TRP A 107 9.50 12.76 -29.60
N THR A 108 9.84 13.91 -29.02
CA THR A 108 11.21 14.41 -28.94
C THR A 108 11.50 14.85 -27.52
N ASN A 109 12.74 14.66 -27.08
CA ASN A 109 13.24 15.22 -25.83
C ASN A 109 14.45 16.10 -26.15
N ASP A 110 14.27 17.41 -26.10
CA ASP A 110 15.36 18.37 -26.26
C ASP A 110 15.47 19.21 -24.99
N LYS A 111 16.67 19.27 -24.40
CA LYS A 111 16.97 20.04 -23.17
C LYS A 111 15.92 19.88 -22.06
N GLN A 112 15.52 18.63 -21.76
CA GLN A 112 14.52 18.30 -20.73
C GLN A 112 13.08 18.75 -21.06
N VAL A 113 12.80 19.06 -22.32
CA VAL A 113 11.45 19.36 -22.80
C VAL A 113 10.95 18.19 -23.64
N LEU A 114 10.00 17.44 -23.10
CA LEU A 114 9.26 16.41 -23.83
C LEU A 114 8.21 17.08 -24.73
N SER A 115 8.35 16.92 -26.04
CA SER A 115 7.32 17.31 -27.02
C SER A 115 6.70 16.08 -27.63
N VAL A 116 5.37 15.97 -27.54
CA VAL A 116 4.59 14.88 -28.13
C VAL A 116 3.86 15.42 -29.34
N PHE A 117 3.93 14.71 -30.46
CA PHE A 117 3.22 15.05 -31.69
C PHE A 117 2.32 13.86 -32.05
N LEU A 118 1.03 14.14 -32.11
CA LEU A 118 -0.02 13.20 -32.46
C LEU A 118 -0.80 13.77 -33.64
N GLY A 119 -0.99 12.99 -34.69
CA GLY A 119 -1.77 13.43 -35.83
C GLY A 119 -2.12 12.32 -36.81
N PRO A 120 -3.01 12.60 -37.79
CA PRO A 120 -3.78 13.84 -37.92
C PRO A 120 -4.90 13.94 -36.85
N VAL A 121 -5.05 15.12 -36.26
CA VAL A 121 -6.20 15.48 -35.42
C VAL A 121 -6.99 16.62 -36.07
N GLU A 122 -8.26 16.77 -35.69
CA GLU A 122 -9.09 17.86 -36.23
C GLU A 122 -8.53 19.25 -35.85
N LYS A 123 -8.82 20.24 -36.70
CA LYS A 123 -8.35 21.63 -36.51
C LYS A 123 -8.75 22.20 -35.14
N ASP A 124 -9.92 21.83 -34.66
CA ASP A 124 -10.51 22.32 -33.41
C ASP A 124 -10.44 21.24 -32.30
N PHE A 125 -9.38 20.42 -32.27
CA PHE A 125 -9.20 19.37 -31.27
C PHE A 125 -9.42 19.89 -29.84
N ASP A 126 -10.38 19.28 -29.14
CA ASP A 126 -10.76 19.69 -27.79
C ASP A 126 -9.61 19.44 -26.79
N ARG A 127 -9.06 20.54 -26.26
CA ARG A 127 -7.95 20.50 -25.30
C ARG A 127 -8.33 19.85 -23.98
N ASN A 128 -9.61 19.78 -23.62
CA ASN A 128 -10.06 19.09 -22.40
C ASN A 128 -9.86 17.56 -22.46
N ARG A 129 -9.60 17.03 -23.66
CA ARG A 129 -9.23 15.64 -23.90
C ARG A 129 -7.76 15.35 -23.58
N ILE A 130 -6.97 16.40 -23.31
CA ILE A 130 -5.62 16.32 -22.76
C ILE A 130 -5.71 16.55 -21.26
N LYS A 131 -5.35 15.55 -20.48
CA LYS A 131 -5.30 15.61 -19.02
C LYS A 131 -3.87 15.39 -18.57
N SER A 132 -3.40 16.21 -17.64
CA SER A 132 -2.14 15.97 -16.96
C SER A 132 -2.36 15.91 -15.47
N ASN A 133 -1.66 14.99 -14.82
CA ASN A 133 -1.68 14.81 -13.39
C ASN A 133 -0.32 14.31 -12.92
N VAL A 134 0.21 14.96 -11.88
CA VAL A 134 1.34 14.41 -11.14
C VAL A 134 0.79 13.33 -10.23
N VAL A 135 1.07 12.08 -10.55
CA VAL A 135 0.76 10.92 -9.73
C VAL A 135 1.92 10.72 -8.77
N GLY A 136 1.62 10.74 -7.48
CA GLY A 136 2.56 10.36 -6.44
C GLY A 136 1.87 9.41 -5.47
N PHE A 137 2.62 8.87 -4.53
CA PHE A 137 2.09 8.00 -3.50
C PHE A 137 1.42 8.81 -2.38
N ASP A 138 0.25 9.39 -2.64
CA ASP A 138 -0.60 9.97 -1.60
C ASP A 138 -1.55 8.88 -1.08
N PHE A 139 -1.30 8.34 0.11
CA PHE A 139 -2.14 7.28 0.69
C PHE A 139 -3.40 7.84 1.35
N ASP A 140 -4.56 7.28 1.02
CA ASP A 140 -5.81 7.54 1.76
C ASP A 140 -5.78 6.86 3.13
N ILE A 141 -5.30 5.61 3.14
CA ILE A 141 -5.11 4.79 4.34
C ILE A 141 -3.72 4.15 4.31
N VAL A 142 -3.10 4.03 5.48
CA VAL A 142 -1.84 3.31 5.65
C VAL A 142 -1.96 2.35 6.80
N PHE A 143 -1.68 1.08 6.54
CA PHE A 143 -1.48 0.07 7.58
C PHE A 143 -0.03 0.13 8.05
N ILE A 144 0.19 0.43 9.33
CA ILE A 144 1.52 0.38 9.95
C ILE A 144 1.56 -0.85 10.87
N ILE A 145 2.55 -1.72 10.69
CA ILE A 145 2.61 -3.02 11.37
C ILE A 145 3.90 -3.15 12.17
N GLY A 146 3.78 -3.18 13.50
CA GLY A 146 4.88 -3.43 14.45
C GLY A 146 5.76 -2.21 14.76
N MET A 147 5.22 -0.99 14.61
CA MET A 147 5.89 0.25 15.00
C MET A 147 5.16 0.87 16.20
N GLN A 148 5.89 1.15 17.27
CA GLN A 148 5.36 1.55 18.57
C GLN A 148 5.02 3.04 18.61
N GLY A 149 5.75 3.86 17.87
CA GLY A 149 5.56 5.30 17.79
C GLY A 149 5.54 5.83 16.38
N TYR A 150 5.08 7.08 16.24
CA TYR A 150 5.20 7.78 14.97
C TYR A 150 6.68 8.08 14.65
N GLU A 151 7.48 8.28 15.69
CA GLU A 151 8.92 8.48 15.63
C GLU A 151 9.63 7.29 14.97
N ASP A 152 9.14 6.06 15.15
CA ASP A 152 9.68 4.87 14.49
C ASP A 152 9.51 4.98 12.97
N ILE A 153 8.37 5.50 12.48
CA ILE A 153 8.13 5.74 11.06
C ILE A 153 9.11 6.78 10.52
N GLU A 154 9.32 7.88 11.24
CA GLU A 154 10.26 8.93 10.81
C GLU A 154 11.71 8.41 10.73
N GLN A 155 12.10 7.52 11.65
CA GLN A 155 13.43 6.92 11.68
C GLN A 155 13.61 5.83 10.62
N MET A 156 12.64 4.94 10.48
CA MET A 156 12.72 3.78 9.58
C MET A 156 12.40 4.15 8.12
N TYR A 157 11.57 5.16 7.91
CA TYR A 157 10.90 5.46 6.64
C TYR A 157 10.84 6.97 6.38
N ALA A 158 11.95 7.67 6.58
CA ALA A 158 12.06 9.13 6.46
C ALA A 158 11.44 9.68 5.15
N THR A 159 11.66 8.97 4.04
CA THR A 159 11.23 9.33 2.68
C THR A 159 9.71 9.39 2.50
N ILE A 160 8.94 8.63 3.28
CA ILE A 160 7.47 8.51 3.14
C ILE A 160 6.72 9.08 4.34
N SER A 161 7.44 9.55 5.36
CA SER A 161 6.88 10.04 6.62
C SER A 161 5.83 11.13 6.41
N LYS A 162 6.00 11.99 5.39
CA LYS A 162 5.05 13.07 5.08
C LYS A 162 3.75 12.55 4.50
N GLU A 163 3.84 11.57 3.60
CA GLU A 163 2.73 10.88 2.96
C GLU A 163 1.91 10.11 4.01
N VAL A 164 2.61 9.37 4.89
CA VAL A 164 1.98 8.66 6.01
C VAL A 164 1.27 9.63 6.95
N LYS A 165 1.85 10.79 7.28
CA LYS A 165 1.24 11.81 8.16
C LYS A 165 -0.12 12.31 7.69
N ARG A 166 -0.32 12.35 6.37
CA ARG A 166 -1.55 12.87 5.74
C ARG A 166 -2.63 11.80 5.59
N SER A 167 -2.24 10.53 5.72
CA SER A 167 -3.12 9.38 5.57
C SER A 167 -3.89 9.06 6.85
N ARG A 168 -4.94 8.24 6.74
CA ARG A 168 -5.55 7.59 7.92
C ARG A 168 -4.72 6.37 8.30
N ILE A 169 -3.98 6.48 9.40
CA ILE A 169 -3.14 5.41 9.91
C ILE A 169 -4.00 4.34 10.62
N ILE A 170 -3.91 3.10 10.14
CA ILE A 170 -4.39 1.91 10.85
C ILE A 170 -3.15 1.25 11.44
N ASN A 171 -2.95 1.45 12.74
CA ASN A 171 -1.79 0.99 13.49
C ASN A 171 -2.06 -0.39 14.07
N LEU A 172 -1.16 -1.35 13.80
CA LEU A 172 -1.21 -2.73 14.26
C LEU A 172 0.06 -3.07 15.01
N ASP A 173 -0.07 -3.50 16.26
CA ASP A 173 1.08 -3.88 17.09
C ASP A 173 0.69 -4.94 18.12
N ASN A 174 1.61 -5.85 18.45
CA ASN A 174 1.40 -6.85 19.49
C ASN A 174 2.18 -6.53 20.79
N THR A 175 2.69 -5.31 20.92
CA THR A 175 3.44 -4.86 22.10
C THR A 175 2.63 -3.86 22.93
N SER A 176 2.81 -3.90 24.26
CA SER A 176 2.21 -2.91 25.17
C SER A 176 2.89 -1.54 25.12
N LEU A 177 4.04 -1.44 24.44
CA LEU A 177 4.82 -0.21 24.28
C LEU A 177 4.23 0.71 23.20
N ASN A 178 3.30 0.20 22.39
CA ASN A 178 2.66 0.99 21.34
C ASN A 178 1.90 2.19 21.92
N SER A 179 2.21 3.38 21.39
CA SER A 179 1.68 4.68 21.82
C SER A 179 0.28 5.00 21.28
N ARG A 180 -0.29 4.12 20.45
CA ARG A 180 -1.64 4.25 19.88
C ARG A 180 -1.84 5.56 19.07
N TYR A 181 -0.91 5.82 18.16
CA TYR A 181 -0.84 7.06 17.36
C TYR A 181 -1.70 7.06 16.08
N GLY A 182 -2.36 5.94 15.76
CA GLY A 182 -3.17 5.79 14.55
C GLY A 182 -4.56 6.42 14.64
N TYR A 183 -5.19 6.60 13.47
CA TYR A 183 -6.63 6.84 13.35
C TYR A 183 -7.44 5.65 13.90
N VAL A 184 -6.93 4.43 13.66
CA VAL A 184 -7.37 3.21 14.34
C VAL A 184 -6.15 2.53 14.96
N ASN A 185 -6.28 2.05 16.20
CA ASN A 185 -5.20 1.39 16.91
C ASN A 185 -5.63 -0.02 17.32
N ILE A 186 -4.98 -1.02 16.75
CA ILE A 186 -5.27 -2.43 16.94
C ILE A 186 -4.06 -3.02 17.64
N VAL A 187 -4.09 -2.96 18.97
CA VAL A 187 -3.00 -3.43 19.82
C VAL A 187 -3.44 -4.68 20.55
N ASP A 188 -2.83 -5.82 20.21
CA ASP A 188 -3.18 -7.12 20.79
C ASP A 188 -1.95 -7.81 21.38
N THR A 189 -1.72 -7.57 22.67
CA THR A 189 -0.59 -8.14 23.41
C THR A 189 -0.68 -9.64 23.65
N SER A 190 -1.82 -10.26 23.35
CA SER A 190 -1.99 -11.71 23.46
C SER A 190 -1.45 -12.47 22.25
N ALA A 191 -1.21 -11.78 21.13
CA ALA A 191 -0.65 -12.38 19.93
C ALA A 191 0.87 -12.54 20.04
N ASP A 192 1.36 -13.76 19.85
CA ASP A 192 2.79 -14.06 19.91
C ASP A 192 3.59 -13.39 18.78
N THR A 193 2.98 -13.22 17.61
CA THR A 193 3.59 -12.61 16.43
C THR A 193 2.63 -11.60 15.77
N LEU A 194 3.20 -10.64 15.03
CA LEU A 194 2.43 -9.70 14.22
C LEU A 194 1.64 -10.45 13.15
N SER A 195 2.21 -11.50 12.56
CA SER A 195 1.52 -12.32 11.55
C SER A 195 0.30 -13.04 12.12
N LEU A 196 0.36 -13.55 13.35
CA LEU A 196 -0.80 -14.17 14.01
C LEU A 196 -1.90 -13.13 14.26
N MET A 197 -1.52 -11.95 14.78
CA MET A 197 -2.44 -10.85 15.01
C MET A 197 -3.12 -10.42 13.70
N VAL A 198 -2.34 -10.20 12.63
CA VAL A 198 -2.88 -9.81 11.32
C VAL A 198 -3.84 -10.85 10.78
N LEU A 199 -3.52 -12.15 10.89
CA LEU A 199 -4.41 -13.22 10.46
C LEU A 199 -5.76 -13.15 11.19
N GLN A 200 -5.73 -13.07 12.52
CA GLN A 200 -6.94 -13.01 13.36
C GLN A 200 -7.79 -11.78 13.02
N LYS A 201 -7.16 -10.59 12.99
CA LYS A 201 -7.87 -9.32 12.76
C LYS A 201 -8.37 -9.18 11.32
N ALA A 202 -7.60 -9.60 10.32
CA ALA A 202 -8.03 -9.56 8.93
C ALA A 202 -9.28 -10.44 8.70
N ILE A 203 -9.34 -11.62 9.30
CA ILE A 203 -10.54 -12.49 9.25
C ILE A 203 -11.71 -11.82 9.96
N GLU A 204 -11.49 -11.17 11.11
CA GLU A 204 -12.54 -10.41 11.80
C GLU A 204 -13.12 -9.29 10.92
N TRP A 205 -12.30 -8.63 10.10
CA TRP A 205 -12.75 -7.61 9.15
C TRP A 205 -13.46 -8.19 7.91
N GLY A 206 -13.41 -9.51 7.71
CA GLY A 206 -14.03 -10.20 6.57
C GLY A 206 -13.09 -10.43 5.39
N LEU A 207 -11.79 -10.15 5.53
CA LEU A 207 -10.79 -10.54 4.54
C LEU A 207 -10.58 -12.05 4.58
N LYS A 208 -10.27 -12.64 3.41
CA LYS A 208 -10.06 -14.09 3.27
C LYS A 208 -8.62 -14.35 2.82
N PRO A 209 -7.82 -15.13 3.58
CA PRO A 209 -6.49 -15.53 3.15
C PRO A 209 -6.56 -16.36 1.86
N ASN A 210 -5.86 -15.92 0.82
CA ASN A 210 -5.53 -16.75 -0.33
C ASN A 210 -4.21 -17.53 -0.07
N THR A 211 -3.78 -18.36 -1.02
CA THR A 211 -2.57 -19.18 -0.86
C THR A 211 -1.31 -18.35 -0.60
N LYS A 212 -1.16 -17.19 -1.25
CA LYS A 212 0.00 -16.31 -1.03
C LYS A 212 -0.04 -15.69 0.36
N ALA A 213 -1.20 -15.17 0.76
CA ALA A 213 -1.42 -14.61 2.09
C ALA A 213 -1.16 -15.65 3.18
N ALA A 214 -1.69 -16.86 3.04
CA ALA A 214 -1.52 -17.94 4.01
C ALA A 214 -0.05 -18.35 4.17
N LYS A 215 0.69 -18.46 3.06
CA LYS A 215 2.14 -18.75 3.10
C LYS A 215 2.92 -17.64 3.79
N ALA A 216 2.62 -16.38 3.47
CA ALA A 216 3.26 -15.23 4.10
C ALA A 216 3.00 -15.21 5.61
N LEU A 217 1.73 -15.28 6.03
CA LEU A 217 1.37 -15.27 7.45
C LEU A 217 1.96 -16.46 8.21
N LEU A 218 1.93 -17.66 7.63
CA LEU A 218 2.55 -18.84 8.24
C LEU A 218 4.05 -18.63 8.44
N ASN A 219 4.75 -18.08 7.45
CA ASN A 219 6.18 -17.80 7.53
C ASN A 219 6.52 -16.93 8.74
N GLY A 220 5.79 -15.83 8.94
CA GLY A 220 5.99 -14.97 10.11
C GLY A 220 5.56 -15.62 11.43
N ILE A 221 4.46 -16.37 11.46
CA ILE A 221 4.02 -17.13 12.64
C ILE A 221 5.09 -18.14 13.10
N THR A 222 5.75 -18.81 12.15
CA THR A 222 6.78 -19.81 12.44
C THR A 222 8.18 -19.22 12.57
N SER A 223 8.35 -17.92 12.30
CA SER A 223 9.63 -17.25 12.48
C SER A 223 9.99 -17.17 13.96
N LEU A 224 11.28 -17.29 14.29
CA LEU A 224 11.72 -17.20 15.68
C LEU A 224 11.35 -15.82 16.24
N PRO A 225 10.71 -15.73 17.41
CA PRO A 225 10.35 -14.45 17.99
C PRO A 225 11.61 -13.62 18.24
N VAL A 226 11.60 -12.36 17.78
CA VAL A 226 12.55 -11.37 18.27
C VAL A 226 12.25 -11.18 19.76
N ALA A 227 13.28 -11.23 20.61
CA ALA A 227 13.12 -11.11 22.05
C ALA A 227 12.26 -9.89 22.40
N LYS A 228 11.14 -10.11 23.11
CA LYS A 228 10.20 -9.08 23.58
C LYS A 228 10.82 -8.18 24.63
#